data_AF-A0A538N0F8-F1
#
_entry.id   AF-A0A538N0F8-F1
#
_cell.length_a   1.000
_cell.length_b   1.000
_cell.length_c   1.000
_cell.angle_alpha   90.00
_cell.angle_beta   90.00
_cell.angle_gamma   90.00
#
_symmetry.space_group_name_H-M   'P 1'
#
loop_
_entity.id
_entity.type
_entity.pdbx_description
1 polymer ?
#
loop_
_entity_poly.entity_id
_entity_poly.type
_entity_poly.pdbx_seq_one_letter_code
_entity_poly.pdbx_strand_id
1 'polypeptide(L)'
;MVPEAGLAVYRAVQEALTNTTKYAGRGATASVAVSWSDDAVHVEVVDRAGEAATARGPSGGYGLAGLAERAALLGGHATAGPVDGGFRVQLRLPVKEGGT
;
A
#
# COMPACT_ATOMS: atom_id res chain seq x y z
N MET A 1 14.67 -8.02 -8.74
CA MET A 1 13.22 -8.02 -8.50
C MET A 1 12.53 -8.72 -9.66
N VAL A 2 11.68 -9.71 -9.37
CA VAL A 2 10.87 -10.39 -10.38
C VAL A 2 9.77 -9.44 -10.93
N PRO A 3 9.34 -9.57 -12.21
CA PRO A 3 8.34 -8.68 -12.81
C PRO A 3 7.06 -8.53 -12.00
N GLU A 4 6.61 -9.60 -11.34
CA GLU A 4 5.42 -9.68 -10.51
C GLU A 4 5.51 -8.77 -9.29
N ALA A 5 6.70 -8.62 -8.71
CA ALA A 5 6.93 -7.74 -7.56
C ALA A 5 6.85 -6.26 -7.96
N GLY A 6 7.36 -5.90 -9.15
CA GLY A 6 7.20 -4.54 -9.69
C GLY A 6 5.74 -4.18 -9.93
N LEU A 7 4.96 -5.12 -10.48
CA LEU A 7 3.52 -4.94 -10.66
C LEU A 7 2.77 -4.84 -9.33
N ALA A 8 3.14 -5.63 -8.32
CA ALA A 8 2.55 -5.56 -6.99
C ALA A 8 2.81 -4.20 -6.32
N VAL A 9 4.03 -3.66 -6.44
CA VAL A 9 4.38 -2.30 -5.99
C VAL A 9 3.51 -1.25 -6.69
N TYR A 10 3.43 -1.31 -8.02
CA TYR A 10 2.62 -0.37 -8.80
C TYR A 10 1.14 -0.41 -8.39
N ARG A 11 0.57 -1.62 -8.23
CA ARG A 11 -0.83 -1.79 -7.83
C ARG A 11 -1.09 -1.31 -6.41
N ALA A 12 -0.15 -1.51 -5.48
CA ALA A 12 -0.27 -1.00 -4.12
C ALA A 12 -0.38 0.53 -4.10
N VAL A 13 0.53 1.21 -4.81
CA VAL A 13 0.54 2.68 -4.89
C VAL A 13 -0.72 3.19 -5.60
N GLN A 14 -1.09 2.58 -6.73
CA GLN A 14 -2.28 2.96 -7.49
C GLN A 14 -3.56 2.83 -6.65
N GLU A 15 -3.76 1.70 -5.99
CA GLU A 15 -4.94 1.45 -5.17
C GLU A 15 -4.99 2.40 -3.97
N ALA A 16 -3.86 2.60 -3.29
CA ALA A 16 -3.78 3.53 -2.16
C ALA A 16 -4.15 4.96 -2.57
N LEU A 17 -3.58 5.48 -3.67
CA LEU A 17 -3.89 6.82 -4.15
C LEU A 17 -5.33 6.93 -4.68
N THR A 18 -5.86 5.87 -5.30
CA THR A 18 -7.28 5.82 -5.69
C THR A 18 -8.20 5.88 -4.47
N ASN A 19 -7.83 5.22 -3.37
CA ASN A 19 -8.57 5.30 -2.12
C ASN A 19 -8.40 6.66 -1.43
N THR A 20 -7.26 7.33 -1.60
CA THR A 20 -7.10 8.74 -1.20
C THR A 20 -8.10 9.63 -1.92
N THR A 21 -8.17 9.57 -3.25
CA THR A 21 -9.07 10.44 -4.03
C THR A 21 -10.54 10.17 -3.74
N LYS A 22 -10.93 8.91 -3.48
CA LYS A 22 -12.31 8.54 -3.18
C LYS A 22 -12.76 8.94 -1.78
N TYR A 23 -11.86 8.87 -0.79
CA TYR A 23 -12.29 8.82 0.61
C TYR A 23 -11.65 9.88 1.52
N ALA A 24 -10.48 10.44 1.18
CA ALA A 24 -9.75 11.34 2.09
C ALA A 24 -10.35 12.74 2.20
N GLY A 25 -11.33 13.10 1.36
CA GLY A 25 -11.95 14.43 1.39
C GLY A 25 -11.16 15.51 0.66
N ARG A 26 -11.67 16.75 0.67
CA ARG A 26 -11.06 17.89 -0.03
C ARG A 26 -9.85 18.42 0.72
N GLY A 27 -8.78 18.76 0.00
CA GLY A 27 -7.53 19.24 0.60
C GLY A 27 -6.68 18.13 1.22
N ALA A 28 -7.05 16.86 1.04
CA ALA A 28 -6.25 15.73 1.46
C ALA A 28 -4.88 15.72 0.77
N THR A 29 -3.87 15.23 1.51
CA THR A 29 -2.51 15.04 1.00
C THR A 29 -2.12 13.59 1.09
N ALA A 30 -1.29 13.09 0.18
CA ALA A 30 -0.69 11.78 0.28
C ALA A 30 0.82 11.85 0.07
N SER A 31 1.56 11.01 0.79
CA SER A 31 2.98 10.76 0.62
C SER A 31 3.19 9.30 0.22
N VAL A 32 4.05 9.09 -0.77
CA VAL A 32 4.52 7.76 -1.20
C VAL A 32 6.01 7.68 -0.91
N ALA A 33 6.41 6.70 -0.11
CA ALA A 33 7.80 6.37 0.14
C ALA A 33 8.09 4.98 -0.44
N VAL A 34 9.17 4.87 -1.21
CA VAL A 34 9.71 3.60 -1.69
C VAL A 34 11.16 3.54 -1.25
N SER A 35 11.51 2.51 -0.48
CA SER A 35 12.87 2.29 0.01
C SER A 35 13.31 0.87 -0.27
N TRP A 36 14.61 0.69 -0.38
CA TRP A 36 15.26 -0.59 -0.62
C TRP A 36 16.19 -0.92 0.54
N SER A 37 16.16 -2.18 0.95
CA SER A 37 17.22 -2.83 1.73
C SER A 37 17.88 -3.90 0.87
N ASP A 38 18.90 -4.55 1.41
CA ASP A 38 19.62 -5.64 0.73
C ASP A 38 18.73 -6.87 0.46
N ASP A 39 17.61 -6.99 1.18
CA ASP A 39 16.71 -8.14 1.20
C ASP A 39 15.28 -7.82 0.74
N ALA A 40 14.84 -6.56 0.80
CA ALA A 40 13.45 -6.20 0.55
C ALA A 40 13.28 -4.82 -0.10
N VAL A 41 12.19 -4.68 -0.87
CA VAL A 41 11.61 -3.39 -1.22
C VAL A 41 10.48 -3.11 -0.24
N HIS A 42 10.44 -1.88 0.25
CA HIS A 42 9.41 -1.38 1.13
C HIS A 42 8.69 -0.23 0.43
N VAL A 43 7.36 -0.27 0.48
CA VAL A 43 6.50 0.79 -0.01
C VAL A 43 5.58 1.19 1.13
N GLU A 44 5.50 2.49 1.38
CA GLU A 44 4.54 3.07 2.30
C GLU A 44 3.79 4.20 1.60
N VAL A 45 2.47 4.11 1.62
CA VAL A 45 1.59 5.21 1.21
C VAL A 45 0.80 5.64 2.42
N VAL A 46 0.92 6.91 2.78
CA VAL A 46 0.15 7.53 3.87
C VAL A 46 -0.59 8.71 3.29
N ASP A 47 -1.90 8.77 3.54
CA ASP A 47 -2.64 10.00 3.33
C ASP A 47 -3.02 10.67 4.65
N ARG A 48 -3.34 11.96 4.55
CA ARG A 48 -3.99 12.74 5.60
C ARG A 48 -5.35 13.16 5.10
N ALA A 49 -6.35 12.90 5.92
CA ALA A 49 -7.73 13.29 5.70
C ALA A 49 -7.85 14.82 5.66
N GLY A 50 -8.59 15.31 4.67
CA GLY A 50 -9.04 16.68 4.58
C GLY A 50 -10.50 16.81 5.01
N GLU A 51 -11.14 17.86 4.52
CA GLU A 51 -12.54 18.16 4.85
C GLU A 51 -13.50 17.13 4.24
N ALA A 52 -14.53 16.76 5.00
CA ALA A 52 -15.54 15.79 4.59
C ALA A 52 -14.97 14.41 4.20
N ALA A 53 -13.89 13.99 4.87
CA ALA A 53 -13.38 12.63 4.75
C ALA A 53 -14.44 11.60 5.16
N THR A 54 -14.46 10.47 4.46
CA THR A 54 -15.40 9.38 4.73
C THR A 54 -14.70 8.27 5.49
N ALA A 55 -15.44 7.60 6.37
CA ALA A 55 -14.89 6.50 7.17
C ALA A 55 -14.41 5.36 6.24
N ARG A 56 -13.16 4.95 6.43
CA ARG A 56 -12.58 3.78 5.76
C ARG A 56 -12.65 2.59 6.70
N GLY A 57 -13.14 1.46 6.19
CA GLY A 57 -13.06 0.21 6.92
C GLY A 57 -11.60 -0.22 7.16
N PRO A 58 -11.33 -1.10 8.13
CA PRO A 58 -9.98 -1.60 8.42
C PRO A 58 -9.30 -2.21 7.18
N SER A 59 -10.09 -2.86 6.32
CA SER A 59 -9.72 -3.29 4.98
C SER A 59 -10.39 -2.37 3.97
N GLY A 60 -9.69 -1.33 3.50
CA GLY A 60 -10.21 -0.43 2.46
C GLY A 60 -10.49 -1.19 1.15
N GLY A 61 -11.68 -1.77 1.02
CA GLY A 61 -12.19 -2.43 -0.18
C GLY A 61 -11.54 -3.79 -0.53
N TYR A 62 -12.10 -4.43 -1.57
CA TYR A 62 -11.60 -5.70 -2.14
C TYR A 62 -10.17 -5.58 -2.71
N GLY A 63 -9.76 -4.38 -3.14
CA GLY A 63 -8.45 -4.14 -3.76
C GLY A 63 -7.27 -4.36 -2.80
N LEU A 64 -7.42 -3.94 -1.54
CA LEU A 64 -6.38 -4.07 -0.52
C LEU A 64 -6.32 -5.48 0.09
N ALA A 65 -7.45 -6.19 0.18
CA ALA A 65 -7.44 -7.61 0.53
C ALA A 65 -6.64 -8.44 -0.49
N GLY A 66 -6.90 -8.22 -1.78
CA GLY A 66 -6.13 -8.87 -2.85
C GLY A 66 -4.65 -8.45 -2.88
N LEU A 67 -4.31 -7.27 -2.38
CA LEU A 67 -2.90 -6.85 -2.26
C LEU A 67 -2.15 -7.68 -1.22
N ALA A 68 -2.76 -7.93 -0.06
CA ALA A 68 -2.17 -8.76 0.99
C ALA A 68 -1.96 -10.20 0.51
N GLU A 69 -2.95 -10.78 -0.16
CA GLU A 69 -2.84 -12.13 -0.74
C GLU A 69 -1.72 -12.23 -1.78
N ARG A 70 -1.64 -11.27 -2.72
CA ARG A 70 -0.56 -11.23 -3.72
C ARG A 70 0.81 -11.02 -3.10
N ALA A 71 0.92 -10.17 -2.09
CA ALA A 71 2.18 -9.96 -1.39
C ALA A 71 2.66 -11.26 -0.72
N ALA A 72 1.74 -12.01 -0.08
CA ALA A 72 2.05 -13.30 0.53
C ALA A 72 2.54 -14.33 -0.51
N LEU A 73 1.93 -14.39 -1.69
CA LEU A 73 2.36 -15.26 -2.79
C LEU A 73 3.79 -14.96 -3.29
N LEU A 74 4.26 -13.73 -3.10
CA LEU A 74 5.61 -13.29 -3.46
C LEU A 74 6.60 -13.38 -2.29
N GLY A 75 6.23 -14.05 -1.18
CA GLY A 75 7.06 -14.15 0.03
C GLY A 75 7.17 -12.83 0.81
N GLY A 76 6.28 -11.88 0.54
CA GLY A 76 6.19 -10.59 1.21
C GLY A 76 4.97 -10.47 2.12
N HIS A 77 4.66 -9.25 2.52
CA HIS A 77 3.46 -8.92 3.27
C HIS A 77 2.95 -7.53 2.93
N ALA A 78 1.65 -7.31 3.08
CA ALA A 78 1.06 -5.99 2.99
C ALA A 78 0.09 -5.76 4.16
N THR A 79 0.04 -4.53 4.65
CA THR A 79 -0.90 -4.09 5.67
C THR A 79 -1.61 -2.83 5.19
N ALA A 80 -2.84 -2.65 5.63
CA ALA A 80 -3.63 -1.47 5.33
C ALA A 80 -4.50 -1.16 6.53
N GLY A 81 -4.62 0.12 6.89
CA GLY A 81 -5.48 0.52 7.99
C GLY A 81 -5.46 2.01 8.29
N PRO A 82 -6.40 2.47 9.14
CA PRO A 82 -6.42 3.85 9.61
C PRO A 82 -5.18 4.14 10.45
N VAL A 83 -4.70 5.39 10.35
CA VAL A 83 -3.68 5.98 11.21
C VAL A 83 -4.20 7.31 11.74
N ASP A 84 -3.48 7.94 12.67
CA ASP A 84 -3.88 9.25 13.16
C ASP A 84 -3.98 10.26 12.00
N GLY A 85 -5.17 10.84 11.84
CA GLY A 85 -5.48 11.79 10.79
C GLY A 85 -5.51 11.23 9.36
N GLY A 86 -5.54 9.90 9.12
CA GLY A 86 -5.56 9.37 7.76
C GLY A 86 -5.55 7.86 7.60
N PHE A 87 -4.97 7.36 6.52
CA PHE A 87 -4.87 5.93 6.23
C PHE A 87 -3.50 5.58 5.68
N ARG A 88 -3.02 4.38 6.04
CA ARG A 88 -1.71 3.87 5.63
C ARG A 88 -1.86 2.54 4.90
N VAL A 89 -1.12 2.40 3.81
CA VAL A 89 -0.87 1.13 3.12
C VAL A 89 0.63 0.87 3.16
N GLN A 90 1.05 -0.29 3.65
CA GLN A 90 2.44 -0.74 3.62
C GLN A 90 2.55 -2.02 2.82
N LEU A 91 3.63 -2.16 2.06
CA LEU A 91 3.99 -3.36 1.32
C LEU A 91 5.49 -3.62 1.51
N ARG A 92 5.84 -4.85 1.83
CA ARG A 92 7.21 -5.35 1.80
C ARG A 92 7.28 -6.56 0.88
N LEU A 93 8.20 -6.54 -0.07
CA LEU A 93 8.47 -7.68 -0.96
C LEU A 93 9.96 -8.01 -0.97
N PRO A 94 10.36 -9.29 -0.98
CA PRO A 94 11.75 -9.68 -1.17
C PRO A 94 12.32 -9.22 -2.51
N VAL A 95 13.62 -8.88 -2.55
CA VAL A 95 14.28 -8.35 -3.77
C VAL A 95 15.08 -9.39 -4.53
N LYS A 96 15.43 -10.47 -3.83
CA LYS A 96 16.03 -11.69 -4.36
C LYS A 96 14.95 -12.76 -4.38
N GLU A 97 14.94 -13.58 -5.42
CA GLU A 97 14.23 -14.85 -5.33
C GLU A 97 14.83 -15.63 -4.16
N GLY A 98 13.98 -16.29 -3.36
CA GLY A 98 14.47 -17.31 -2.46
C GLY A 98 15.13 -18.39 -3.31
N GLY A 99 16.45 -18.29 -3.47
CA GLY A 99 17.26 -19.38 -3.99
C GLY A 99 17.12 -20.54 -3.01
N THR A 100 16.78 -21.69 -3.59
CA THR A 100 16.56 -23.02 -3.04
C THR A 100 17.26 -23.35 -1.72
#